data_AF-A0A965USG2-F1
#
_entry.id   AF-A0A965USG2-F1
#
_cell.length_a   1.000
_cell.length_b   1.000
_cell.length_c   1.000
_cell.angle_alpha   90.00
_cell.angle_beta   90.00
_cell.angle_gamma   90.00
#
_symmetry.space_group_name_H-M   'P 1'
#
loop_
_entity.id
_entity.type
_entity.pdbx_description
1 polymer ?
#
loop_
_entity_poly.entity_id
_entity_poly.type
_entity_poly.pdbx_seq_one_letter_code
_entity_poly.pdbx_strand_id
1 'polypeptide(L)'
;TQIVGADADGDLGAVTLGTGLSISSGTLNTSAILPADTSVFARDFQIGGNTNYLLKQIGNNATGNSPLYNQYNNRVSHGYADYSPFLGIKNAYHLYGNGSTSDDQPMHFIEGNLGTTAALAPQIRLLRSRATTPGASGGRVQFDDYLGYMSFWPNENILFNQPSAYIAAVIDSITGANDFPTSIRFAVAPNGSEGAVEQVTINNAGRVGIGITSPARSLHILMDSST
;
A
#
# COMPACT_ATOMS: atom_id res chain seq x y z
N THR A 1 29.30 -45.57 20.13
CA THR A 1 30.13 -45.62 18.91
C THR A 1 31.41 -44.89 19.24
N GLN A 2 32.55 -45.58 19.28
CA GLN A 2 33.83 -44.94 19.59
C GLN A 2 34.33 -44.23 18.33
N ILE A 3 34.55 -42.92 18.40
CA ILE A 3 35.22 -42.20 17.32
C ILE A 3 36.72 -42.46 17.52
N VAL A 4 37.34 -43.13 16.54
CA VAL A 4 38.77 -43.46 16.58
C VAL A 4 39.57 -42.16 16.53
N GLY A 5 40.40 -41.91 17.54
CA GLY A 5 41.20 -40.69 17.67
C GLY A 5 40.72 -39.69 18.73
N ALA A 6 39.71 -40.04 19.54
CA ALA A 6 39.42 -39.31 20.77
C ALA A 6 40.48 -39.56 21.85
N ASP A 7 40.74 -38.58 22.71
CA ASP A 7 41.65 -38.71 23.84
C ASP A 7 41.05 -39.53 25.00
N ALA A 8 41.76 -39.61 26.13
CA ALA A 8 41.34 -40.39 27.29
C ALA A 8 40.04 -39.88 27.93
N ASP A 9 39.71 -38.61 27.71
CA ASP A 9 38.49 -37.97 28.21
C ASP A 9 37.33 -38.09 27.20
N GLY A 10 37.61 -38.63 26.01
CA GLY A 10 36.64 -38.81 24.93
C GLY A 10 36.50 -37.60 24.01
N ASP A 11 37.37 -36.60 24.17
CA ASP A 11 37.36 -35.39 23.38
C ASP A 11 38.05 -35.62 22.04
N LEU A 12 37.54 -34.96 21.01
CA LEU A 12 38.14 -34.96 19.68
C LEU A 12 38.88 -33.64 19.48
N GLY A 13 40.12 -33.72 19.01
CA GLY A 13 40.88 -32.55 18.56
C GLY A 13 40.29 -31.92 17.29
N ALA A 14 41.12 -31.23 16.49
CA ALA A 14 40.65 -30.67 15.22
C ALA A 14 40.17 -31.78 14.27
N VAL A 15 38.89 -31.76 13.90
CA VAL A 15 38.28 -32.74 12.98
C VAL A 15 38.05 -32.09 11.62
N THR A 16 38.78 -32.53 10.60
CA THR A 16 38.55 -32.15 9.20
C THR A 16 37.66 -33.21 8.53
N LEU A 17 36.47 -32.82 8.09
CA LEU A 17 35.50 -33.73 7.45
C LEU A 17 35.50 -33.51 5.93
N GLY A 18 35.38 -34.60 5.18
CA GLY A 18 35.25 -34.56 3.72
C GLY A 18 33.88 -34.11 3.25
N THR A 19 33.64 -34.16 1.94
CA THR A 19 32.32 -33.88 1.35
C THR A 19 31.33 -34.99 1.68
N GLY A 20 30.08 -34.64 2.01
CA GLY A 20 29.00 -35.63 2.23
C GLY A 20 28.60 -35.87 3.70
N LEU A 21 28.99 -35.00 4.63
CA LEU A 21 28.50 -35.05 6.00
C LEU A 21 27.00 -34.74 6.05
N SER A 22 26.18 -35.73 6.40
CA SER A 22 24.74 -35.58 6.66
C SER A 22 24.42 -35.90 8.12
N ILE A 23 23.76 -34.99 8.82
CA ILE A 23 23.23 -35.25 10.17
C ILE A 23 21.80 -35.77 9.99
N SER A 24 21.62 -37.08 10.13
CA SER A 24 20.32 -37.74 9.92
C SER A 24 19.34 -37.55 11.08
N SER A 25 19.83 -37.10 12.25
CA SER A 25 19.05 -36.71 13.43
C SER A 25 19.95 -35.98 14.45
N GLY A 26 19.37 -35.16 15.34
CA GLY A 26 20.11 -34.38 16.36
C GLY A 26 20.44 -32.93 15.96
N THR A 27 21.12 -32.19 16.84
CA THR A 27 21.45 -30.76 16.66
C THR A 27 22.96 -30.56 16.52
N LEU A 28 23.41 -29.82 15.51
CA LEU A 28 24.81 -29.39 15.40
C LEU A 28 25.02 -28.14 16.25
N ASN A 29 25.63 -28.29 17.42
CA ASN A 29 25.97 -27.16 18.30
C ASN A 29 27.46 -26.80 18.11
N THR A 30 27.76 -25.86 17.22
CA THR A 30 29.13 -25.35 17.04
C THR A 30 29.29 -24.05 17.82
N SER A 31 30.08 -24.06 18.90
CA SER A 31 30.46 -22.84 19.64
C SER A 31 31.26 -21.81 18.83
N ALA A 32 31.57 -22.09 17.57
CA ALA A 32 32.27 -21.19 16.63
C ALA A 32 31.32 -20.28 15.82
N ILE A 33 30.00 -20.41 15.98
CA ILE A 33 29.07 -19.38 15.52
C ILE A 33 29.01 -18.34 16.64
N LEU A 34 29.61 -17.17 16.37
CA LEU A 34 29.61 -16.04 17.30
C LEU A 34 28.18 -15.83 17.86
N PRO A 35 28.00 -15.53 19.16
CA PRO A 35 26.67 -15.31 19.76
C PRO A 35 25.83 -14.18 19.13
N ALA A 36 26.37 -13.48 18.13
CA ALA A 36 25.73 -12.41 17.39
C ALA A 36 25.33 -12.78 15.95
N ASP A 37 25.64 -13.98 15.46
CA ASP A 37 25.32 -14.41 14.10
C ASP A 37 24.19 -15.45 14.09
N THR A 38 23.00 -15.07 13.62
CA THR A 38 21.80 -15.92 13.51
C THR A 38 21.59 -16.49 12.11
N SER A 39 22.63 -16.52 11.28
CA SER A 39 22.54 -17.06 9.93
C SER A 39 22.34 -18.58 9.92
N VAL A 40 21.32 -19.03 9.18
CA VAL A 40 21.10 -20.45 8.85
C VAL A 40 21.48 -20.67 7.38
N PHE A 41 22.52 -21.46 7.15
CA PHE A 41 22.93 -21.86 5.80
C PHE A 41 22.08 -23.05 5.30
N ALA A 42 20.81 -22.80 4.97
CA ALA A 42 20.07 -23.70 4.08
C ALA A 42 20.44 -23.36 2.63
N ARG A 43 20.84 -24.35 1.84
CA ARG A 43 21.45 -24.10 0.52
C ARG A 43 20.58 -23.27 -0.43
N ASP A 44 19.24 -23.33 -0.35
CA ASP A 44 18.37 -22.49 -1.19
C ASP A 44 17.10 -22.02 -0.44
N PHE A 45 17.27 -21.35 0.73
CA PHE A 45 16.27 -20.51 1.45
C PHE A 45 15.58 -21.15 2.68
N GLN A 46 15.65 -20.45 3.83
CA GLN A 46 14.92 -20.79 5.05
C GLN A 46 14.19 -19.56 5.61
N ILE A 47 12.86 -19.66 5.71
CA ILE A 47 11.98 -18.77 6.49
C ILE A 47 11.34 -19.62 7.59
N GLY A 48 11.43 -19.19 8.85
CA GLY A 48 10.70 -19.83 9.95
C GLY A 48 10.21 -18.84 10.99
N GLY A 49 8.91 -18.91 11.32
CA GLY A 49 8.24 -18.19 12.41
C GLY A 49 6.74 -18.00 12.18
N ASN A 50 5.95 -17.81 13.25
CA ASN A 50 4.49 -17.57 13.18
C ASN A 50 4.15 -16.19 12.57
N THR A 51 5.17 -15.38 12.28
CA THR A 51 5.13 -14.13 11.53
C THR A 51 6.30 -14.14 10.54
N ASN A 52 6.01 -14.44 9.27
CA ASN A 52 7.02 -14.55 8.23
C ASN A 52 7.35 -13.15 7.68
N TYR A 53 8.43 -12.55 8.14
CA TYR A 53 9.04 -11.40 7.46
C TYR A 53 9.96 -11.90 6.34
N LEU A 54 9.88 -11.27 5.16
CA LEU A 54 10.86 -11.48 4.10
C LEU A 54 12.25 -10.99 4.59
N LEU A 55 13.31 -11.69 4.20
CA LEU A 55 14.69 -11.42 4.62
C LEU A 55 15.09 -9.98 4.22
N LYS A 56 15.35 -9.11 5.21
CA LYS A 56 15.94 -7.77 4.96
C LYS A 56 17.44 -7.96 4.69
N GLN A 57 17.82 -8.04 3.42
CA GLN A 57 19.24 -8.02 3.04
C GLN A 57 19.83 -6.63 3.36
N ILE A 58 20.70 -6.57 4.36
CA ILE A 58 21.56 -5.39 4.57
C ILE A 58 22.99 -5.87 4.45
N GLY A 59 23.67 -5.43 3.39
CA GLY A 59 25.09 -5.71 3.19
C GLY A 59 25.55 -5.18 1.83
N ASN A 60 26.69 -4.48 1.81
CA ASN A 60 27.31 -3.87 0.65
C ASN A 60 27.42 -4.83 -0.55
N ASN A 61 26.46 -4.77 -1.47
CA ASN A 61 26.67 -5.07 -2.89
C ASN A 61 25.54 -4.41 -3.69
N ALA A 62 25.90 -3.48 -4.59
CA ALA A 62 25.06 -2.65 -5.45
C ALA A 62 23.54 -2.69 -5.15
N THR A 63 23.11 -1.71 -4.37
CA THR A 63 21.79 -1.54 -3.74
C THR A 63 20.60 -1.31 -4.71
N GLY A 64 20.76 -1.58 -6.01
CA GLY A 64 19.82 -1.17 -7.05
C GLY A 64 18.75 -2.19 -7.47
N ASN A 65 18.87 -3.47 -7.11
CA ASN A 65 18.09 -4.53 -7.78
C ASN A 65 17.21 -5.42 -6.87
N SER A 66 17.09 -5.13 -5.57
CA SER A 66 16.18 -5.89 -4.70
C SER A 66 14.75 -5.37 -4.79
N PRO A 67 13.73 -6.23 -5.02
CA PRO A 67 12.33 -5.82 -5.14
C PRO A 67 11.72 -5.27 -3.83
N LEU A 68 12.42 -5.44 -2.70
CA LEU A 68 12.10 -4.84 -1.40
C LEU A 68 13.39 -4.30 -0.76
N TYR A 69 13.76 -3.07 -1.14
CA TYR A 69 14.96 -2.41 -0.63
C TYR A 69 14.54 -1.28 0.33
N ASN A 70 14.99 -1.36 1.59
CA ASN A 70 14.68 -0.37 2.63
C ASN A 70 15.99 0.26 3.14
N GLN A 71 16.33 1.44 2.63
CA GLN A 71 17.23 2.36 3.31
C GLN A 71 16.42 3.21 4.28
N TYR A 72 16.80 3.15 5.56
CA TYR A 72 16.37 3.99 6.68
C TYR A 72 14.84 4.22 6.85
N ASN A 73 14.31 3.78 8.00
CA ASN A 73 12.98 4.11 8.57
C ASN A 73 11.71 3.88 7.75
N ASN A 74 11.76 3.27 6.56
CA ASN A 74 10.55 3.01 5.76
C ASN A 74 10.02 1.58 5.94
N ARG A 75 8.74 1.41 6.27
CA ARG A 75 8.08 0.10 6.41
C ARG A 75 7.27 -0.20 5.14
N VAL A 76 7.50 -1.36 4.53
CA VAL A 76 6.63 -1.92 3.47
C VAL A 76 5.86 -3.09 4.09
N SER A 77 4.52 -3.07 4.09
CA SER A 77 3.72 -4.21 4.53
C SER A 77 2.50 -4.47 3.65
N HIS A 78 2.21 -5.76 3.47
CA HIS A 78 1.01 -6.29 2.82
C HIS A 78 0.41 -7.43 3.69
N GLY A 79 -0.60 -7.07 4.51
CA GLY A 79 -1.74 -7.85 5.09
C GLY A 79 -1.44 -9.07 5.99
N TYR A 80 -2.01 -9.28 7.18
CA TYR A 80 -3.34 -8.98 7.76
C TYR A 80 -3.19 -8.34 9.16
N ALA A 81 -4.09 -7.40 9.48
CA ALA A 81 -4.15 -6.57 10.70
C ALA A 81 -3.10 -5.44 10.83
N ASP A 82 -2.73 -4.78 9.74
CA ASP A 82 -2.06 -3.47 9.86
C ASP A 82 -3.06 -2.40 10.29
N TYR A 83 -3.08 -2.13 11.60
CA TYR A 83 -3.75 -1.00 12.22
C TYR A 83 -3.01 0.27 11.79
N SER A 84 -3.56 1.04 10.84
CA SER A 84 -3.14 2.44 10.70
C SER A 84 -3.51 3.15 12.02
N PRO A 85 -2.56 3.74 12.76
CA PRO A 85 -2.84 4.29 14.10
C PRO A 85 -3.87 5.43 14.09
N PHE A 86 -4.19 5.98 12.92
CA PHE A 86 -5.05 7.16 12.76
C PHE A 86 -6.45 6.89 12.19
N LEU A 87 -6.69 5.79 11.43
CA LEU A 87 -7.91 5.66 10.60
C LEU A 87 -8.68 4.33 10.72
N GLY A 88 -8.20 3.34 11.50
CA GLY A 88 -8.91 2.07 11.70
C GLY A 88 -9.17 1.24 10.42
N ILE A 89 -8.44 1.52 9.33
CA ILE A 89 -8.65 0.88 8.01
C ILE A 89 -8.11 -0.56 8.03
N LYS A 90 -8.86 -1.49 7.45
CA LYS A 90 -8.45 -2.89 7.26
C LYS A 90 -8.05 -3.12 5.79
N ASN A 91 -7.04 -3.97 5.57
CA ASN A 91 -6.55 -4.35 4.23
C ASN A 91 -5.99 -3.18 3.41
N ALA A 92 -5.16 -2.33 4.02
CA ALA A 92 -4.50 -1.22 3.35
C ALA A 92 -3.07 -1.57 2.95
N TYR A 93 -2.63 -1.07 1.80
CA TYR A 93 -1.22 -0.82 1.54
C TYR A 93 -0.91 0.59 2.05
N HIS A 94 0.04 0.71 2.98
CA HIS A 94 0.38 1.99 3.60
C HIS A 94 1.82 2.37 3.28
N LEU A 95 2.00 3.47 2.55
CA LEU A 95 3.26 4.18 2.44
C LEU A 95 3.29 5.25 3.53
N TYR A 96 4.06 5.00 4.59
CA TYR A 96 4.17 5.91 5.72
C TYR A 96 5.63 6.31 5.93
N GLY A 97 5.88 7.61 5.98
CA GLY A 97 7.18 8.20 6.23
C GLY A 97 7.06 9.26 7.32
N ASN A 98 8.08 9.35 8.17
CA ASN A 98 8.22 10.37 9.20
C ASN A 98 9.56 11.07 9.01
N GLY A 99 9.57 12.39 9.09
CA GLY A 99 10.80 13.13 9.34
C GLY A 99 10.54 14.61 9.57
N SER A 100 11.63 15.31 9.89
CA SER A 100 11.62 16.68 10.41
C SER A 100 12.51 17.63 9.61
N THR A 101 13.07 17.16 8.50
CA THR A 101 13.97 17.89 7.62
C THR A 101 13.35 18.08 6.23
N SER A 102 13.99 18.89 5.38
CA SER A 102 13.59 19.03 3.98
C SER A 102 13.55 17.66 3.30
N ASP A 103 12.52 17.43 2.49
CA ASP A 103 12.32 16.20 1.70
C ASP A 103 11.90 14.94 2.48
N ASP A 104 11.64 15.04 3.80
CA ASP A 104 11.15 13.93 4.63
C ASP A 104 9.64 13.63 4.42
N GLN A 105 9.18 13.60 3.17
CA GLN A 105 7.78 13.36 2.82
C GLN A 105 7.62 11.97 2.20
N PRO A 106 6.60 11.18 2.57
CA PRO A 106 6.28 9.96 1.83
C PRO A 106 5.79 10.32 0.43
N MET A 107 6.40 9.71 -0.60
CA MET A 107 6.06 9.94 -2.01
C MET A 107 5.68 8.63 -2.69
N HIS A 108 4.72 8.69 -3.61
CA HIS A 108 4.42 7.60 -4.55
C HIS A 108 4.75 8.06 -5.96
N PHE A 109 5.80 7.47 -6.54
CA PHE A 109 6.18 7.69 -7.93
C PHE A 109 5.61 6.61 -8.83
N ILE A 110 5.03 7.01 -9.97
CA ILE A 110 4.60 6.10 -11.04
C ILE A 110 5.21 6.60 -12.33
N GLU A 111 6.35 6.02 -12.68
CA GLU A 111 7.12 6.41 -13.86
C GLU A 111 6.97 5.36 -14.97
N GLY A 112 6.77 5.83 -16.20
CA GLY A 112 6.66 4.97 -17.38
C GLY A 112 7.56 5.48 -18.48
N ASN A 113 8.55 4.68 -18.86
CA ASN A 113 9.37 4.92 -20.04
C ASN A 113 8.76 4.16 -21.23
N LEU A 114 7.96 4.85 -22.05
CA LEU A 114 7.02 4.22 -23.00
C LEU A 114 7.48 4.28 -24.47
N GLY A 115 8.72 4.67 -24.73
CA GLY A 115 9.30 4.72 -26.08
C GLY A 115 8.51 5.61 -27.06
N THR A 116 8.54 5.29 -28.35
CA THR A 116 7.90 6.07 -29.44
C THR A 116 6.45 5.68 -29.74
N THR A 117 5.81 4.88 -28.89
CA THR A 117 4.40 4.46 -29.08
C THR A 117 3.44 5.42 -28.38
N ALA A 118 2.66 6.17 -29.16
CA ALA A 118 1.95 7.38 -28.75
C ALA A 118 0.65 7.22 -27.93
N ALA A 119 0.42 6.10 -27.23
CA ALA A 119 -0.91 5.81 -26.66
C ALA A 119 -0.93 5.20 -25.24
N LEU A 120 0.21 5.09 -24.56
CA LEU A 120 0.27 4.55 -23.20
C LEU A 120 0.69 5.64 -22.21
N ALA A 121 0.30 5.50 -20.95
CA ALA A 121 0.71 6.37 -19.85
C ALA A 121 0.76 5.60 -18.53
N PRO A 122 1.57 6.03 -17.55
CA PRO A 122 1.40 5.65 -16.15
C PRO A 122 -0.04 5.93 -15.69
N GLN A 123 -0.63 5.06 -14.88
CA GLN A 123 -2.02 5.19 -14.45
C GLN A 123 -2.22 4.78 -12.99
N ILE A 124 -3.16 5.46 -12.33
CA ILE A 124 -3.81 4.99 -11.11
C ILE A 124 -5.22 4.60 -11.50
N ARG A 125 -5.59 3.33 -11.26
CA ARG A 125 -6.92 2.81 -11.58
C ARG A 125 -7.69 2.49 -10.31
N LEU A 126 -8.84 3.13 -10.16
CA LEU A 126 -9.81 2.84 -9.11
C LEU A 126 -11.00 2.14 -9.75
N LEU A 127 -11.28 0.91 -9.32
CA LEU A 127 -12.38 0.11 -9.82
C LEU A 127 -13.30 -0.28 -8.67
N ARG A 128 -14.58 0.04 -8.83
CA ARG A 128 -15.65 -0.32 -7.91
C ARG A 128 -16.50 -1.42 -8.53
N SER A 129 -16.71 -2.50 -7.78
CA SER A 129 -17.69 -3.55 -8.09
C SER A 129 -18.60 -3.74 -6.88
N ARG A 130 -19.91 -3.92 -7.09
CA ARG A 130 -20.84 -4.32 -6.01
C ARG A 130 -20.94 -5.84 -5.82
N ALA A 131 -20.10 -6.62 -6.51
CA ALA A 131 -20.12 -8.07 -6.39
C ALA A 131 -19.74 -8.51 -4.96
N THR A 132 -20.50 -9.45 -4.40
CA THR A 132 -20.23 -10.01 -3.06
C THR A 132 -19.33 -11.25 -3.11
N THR A 133 -19.13 -11.83 -4.29
CA THR A 133 -18.21 -12.94 -4.52
C THR A 133 -16.91 -12.42 -5.13
N PRO A 134 -15.74 -12.70 -4.53
CA PRO A 134 -14.45 -12.32 -5.10
C PRO A 134 -14.30 -12.83 -6.54
N GLY A 135 -13.87 -11.95 -7.45
CA GLY A 135 -13.68 -12.27 -8.88
C GLY A 135 -14.95 -12.29 -9.73
N ALA A 136 -16.14 -12.09 -9.16
CA ALA A 136 -17.37 -11.99 -9.94
C ALA A 136 -17.58 -10.60 -10.53
N SER A 137 -18.11 -10.53 -11.75
CA SER A 137 -18.50 -9.30 -12.47
C SER A 137 -19.91 -8.80 -12.10
N GLY A 138 -20.60 -9.46 -11.17
CA GLY A 138 -22.06 -9.44 -11.06
C GLY A 138 -22.72 -8.30 -10.28
N GLY A 139 -21.98 -7.30 -9.79
CA GLY A 139 -22.57 -6.20 -9.03
C GLY A 139 -22.45 -4.88 -9.79
N ARG A 140 -23.46 -4.55 -10.60
CA ARG A 140 -23.52 -3.28 -11.33
C ARG A 140 -23.53 -2.12 -10.34
N VAL A 141 -22.67 -1.12 -10.58
CA VAL A 141 -22.69 0.15 -9.83
C VAL A 141 -24.02 0.86 -10.04
N GLN A 142 -24.43 1.66 -9.06
CA GLN A 142 -25.70 2.38 -9.00
C GLN A 142 -25.47 3.89 -8.99
N PHE A 143 -26.53 4.67 -9.20
CA PHE A 143 -26.50 6.12 -8.98
C PHE A 143 -25.94 6.45 -7.59
N ASP A 144 -25.10 7.49 -7.51
CA ASP A 144 -24.34 7.91 -6.33
C ASP A 144 -23.30 6.91 -5.79
N ASP A 145 -23.03 5.78 -6.48
CA ASP A 145 -21.85 4.98 -6.13
C ASP A 145 -20.57 5.76 -6.48
N TYR A 146 -19.70 5.91 -5.48
CA TYR A 146 -18.35 6.41 -5.67
C TYR A 146 -17.49 5.34 -6.33
N LEU A 147 -16.90 5.66 -7.48
CA LEU A 147 -15.93 4.79 -8.16
C LEU A 147 -14.56 4.85 -7.48
N GLY A 148 -14.26 5.99 -6.87
CA GLY A 148 -13.06 6.27 -6.12
C GLY A 148 -12.93 7.76 -5.87
N TYR A 149 -12.10 8.13 -4.90
CA TYR A 149 -11.76 9.52 -4.64
C TYR A 149 -10.34 9.64 -4.12
N MET A 150 -9.76 10.81 -4.35
CA MET A 150 -8.59 11.31 -3.64
C MET A 150 -9.08 12.19 -2.51
N SER A 151 -8.62 11.95 -1.28
CA SER A 151 -9.05 12.71 -0.10
C SER A 151 -7.86 13.34 0.61
N PHE A 152 -8.13 14.50 1.22
CA PHE A 152 -7.18 15.30 1.97
C PHE A 152 -7.70 15.44 3.38
N TRP A 153 -6.90 14.98 4.34
CA TRP A 153 -7.29 14.89 5.74
C TRP A 153 -6.46 15.85 6.58
N PRO A 154 -7.11 16.56 7.52
CA PRO A 154 -6.39 17.30 8.54
C PRO A 154 -5.87 16.31 9.59
N ASN A 155 -4.83 16.71 10.33
CA ASN A 155 -4.38 16.00 11.51
C ASN A 155 -4.24 16.99 12.66
N GLU A 156 -5.30 17.19 13.44
CA GLU A 156 -5.33 18.12 14.58
C GLU A 156 -5.54 17.42 15.94
N ASN A 157 -4.86 16.30 16.21
CA ASN A 157 -4.86 15.63 17.51
C ASN A 157 -6.26 15.26 18.09
N ILE A 158 -7.30 15.29 17.26
CA ILE A 158 -8.66 14.82 17.54
C ILE A 158 -9.06 13.79 16.48
N LEU A 159 -10.03 12.92 16.79
CA LEU A 159 -10.51 11.91 15.84
C LEU A 159 -11.36 12.58 14.75
N PHE A 160 -10.90 12.53 13.50
CA PHE A 160 -11.69 12.97 12.34
C PHE A 160 -12.46 11.80 11.74
N ASN A 161 -13.74 12.01 11.48
CA ASN A 161 -14.60 11.06 10.76
C ASN A 161 -14.83 11.44 9.29
N GLN A 162 -14.33 12.59 8.83
CA GLN A 162 -14.52 13.11 7.47
C GLN A 162 -13.28 13.84 6.93
N PRO A 163 -13.02 13.79 5.61
CA PRO A 163 -11.94 14.55 4.97
C PRO A 163 -12.27 16.05 4.91
N SER A 164 -11.24 16.91 4.91
CA SER A 164 -11.39 18.36 4.70
C SER A 164 -11.61 18.73 3.24
N ALA A 165 -11.10 17.91 2.32
CA ALA A 165 -11.36 18.08 0.89
C ALA A 165 -11.26 16.74 0.16
N TYR A 166 -11.92 16.63 -0.99
CA TYR A 166 -11.74 15.49 -1.89
C TYR A 166 -12.05 15.83 -3.35
N ILE A 167 -11.54 14.98 -4.23
CA ILE A 167 -11.92 14.92 -5.64
C ILE A 167 -12.44 13.51 -5.91
N ALA A 168 -13.67 13.39 -6.36
CA ALA A 168 -14.37 12.10 -6.50
C ALA A 168 -14.93 11.90 -7.91
N ALA A 169 -14.88 10.64 -8.37
CA ALA A 169 -15.66 10.18 -9.50
C ALA A 169 -16.89 9.41 -8.99
N VAL A 170 -18.08 9.86 -9.39
CA VAL A 170 -19.37 9.37 -8.86
C VAL A 170 -20.32 9.06 -10.01
N ILE A 171 -21.00 7.90 -9.95
CA ILE A 171 -22.02 7.55 -10.93
C ILE A 171 -23.17 8.56 -10.86
N ASP A 172 -23.40 9.26 -11.96
CA ASP A 172 -24.36 10.38 -12.08
C ASP A 172 -25.68 9.95 -12.73
N SER A 173 -25.66 8.86 -13.50
CA SER A 173 -26.89 8.18 -13.88
C SER A 173 -26.61 6.75 -14.33
N ILE A 174 -27.67 6.02 -14.65
CA ILE A 174 -27.66 4.60 -14.97
C ILE A 174 -28.65 4.42 -16.12
N THR A 175 -28.13 4.42 -17.35
CA THR A 175 -28.93 4.49 -18.58
C THR A 175 -28.95 3.17 -19.37
N GLY A 176 -28.03 2.24 -19.08
CA GLY A 176 -27.99 0.92 -19.73
C GLY A 176 -26.86 0.01 -19.27
N ALA A 177 -26.74 -1.16 -19.92
CA ALA A 177 -25.58 -2.03 -19.77
C ALA A 177 -24.34 -1.37 -20.38
N ASN A 178 -23.20 -1.43 -19.69
CA ASN A 178 -21.94 -0.77 -20.09
C ASN A 178 -22.04 0.76 -20.27
N ASP A 179 -23.11 1.36 -19.74
CA ASP A 179 -23.32 2.80 -19.76
C ASP A 179 -23.28 3.31 -18.32
N PHE A 180 -22.17 3.97 -17.99
CA PHE A 180 -21.86 4.48 -16.65
C PHE A 180 -21.62 5.98 -16.68
N PRO A 181 -22.65 6.80 -16.98
CA PRO A 181 -22.54 8.26 -16.91
C PRO A 181 -22.00 8.66 -15.54
N THR A 182 -20.88 9.38 -15.55
CA THR A 182 -20.09 9.67 -14.35
C THR A 182 -19.89 11.18 -14.22
N SER A 183 -19.99 11.66 -12.99
CA SER A 183 -19.66 13.03 -12.60
C SER A 183 -18.30 13.09 -11.92
N ILE A 184 -17.64 14.24 -12.03
CA ILE A 184 -16.48 14.58 -11.20
C ILE A 184 -16.92 15.66 -10.22
N ARG A 185 -16.66 15.43 -8.93
CA ARG A 185 -17.06 16.33 -7.84
C ARG A 185 -15.84 16.81 -7.07
N PHE A 186 -15.81 18.10 -6.78
CA PHE A 186 -14.81 18.74 -5.93
C PHE A 186 -15.50 19.22 -4.66
N ALA A 187 -15.00 18.77 -3.52
CA ALA A 187 -15.52 19.13 -2.22
C ALA A 187 -14.43 19.76 -1.35
N VAL A 188 -14.83 20.76 -0.58
CA VAL A 188 -13.98 21.48 0.38
C VAL A 188 -14.79 21.75 1.63
N ALA A 189 -14.14 21.81 2.79
CA ALA A 189 -14.77 22.24 4.03
C ALA A 189 -14.88 23.77 4.04
N PRO A 190 -16.10 24.34 4.00
CA PRO A 190 -16.28 25.78 4.19
C PRO A 190 -15.82 26.18 5.60
N ASN A 191 -15.49 27.46 5.79
CA ASN A 191 -15.17 27.98 7.11
C ASN A 191 -16.30 27.68 8.12
N GLY A 192 -15.96 27.07 9.26
CA GLY A 192 -16.93 26.66 10.28
C GLY A 192 -17.64 25.34 10.02
N SER A 193 -17.27 24.58 8.98
CA SER A 193 -17.78 23.22 8.75
C SER A 193 -16.84 22.16 9.31
N GLU A 194 -17.41 21.07 9.82
CA GLU A 194 -16.65 19.92 10.34
C GLU A 194 -16.17 18.96 9.23
N GLY A 195 -16.57 19.17 7.96
CA GLY A 195 -16.22 18.27 6.87
C GLY A 195 -16.41 18.87 5.47
N ALA A 196 -15.92 18.15 4.45
CA ALA A 196 -16.02 18.59 3.07
C ALA A 196 -17.47 18.61 2.55
N VAL A 197 -17.85 19.70 1.87
CA VAL A 197 -19.11 19.86 1.14
C VAL A 197 -18.81 20.02 -0.35
N GLU A 198 -19.60 19.39 -1.22
CA GLU A 198 -19.46 19.51 -2.68
C GLU A 198 -19.70 20.96 -3.11
N GLN A 199 -18.70 21.57 -3.74
CA GLN A 199 -18.78 22.95 -4.23
C GLN A 199 -18.78 23.03 -5.75
N VAL A 200 -18.09 22.12 -6.44
CA VAL A 200 -18.06 22.08 -7.90
C VAL A 200 -18.42 20.69 -8.40
N THR A 201 -19.32 20.63 -9.38
CA THR A 201 -19.71 19.39 -10.05
C THR A 201 -19.54 19.54 -11.56
N ILE A 202 -18.91 18.56 -12.21
CA ILE A 202 -18.98 18.36 -13.65
C ILE A 202 -19.86 17.13 -13.86
N ASN A 203 -21.07 17.32 -14.38
CA ASN A 203 -22.02 16.22 -14.55
C ASN A 203 -21.72 15.38 -15.81
N ASN A 204 -22.47 14.29 -15.99
CA ASN A 204 -22.30 13.39 -17.13
C ASN A 204 -22.55 14.02 -18.52
N ALA A 205 -23.21 15.18 -18.57
CA ALA A 205 -23.44 15.96 -19.78
C ALA A 205 -22.31 16.98 -20.05
N GLY A 206 -21.25 16.98 -19.22
CA GLY A 206 -20.12 17.91 -19.33
C GLY A 206 -20.42 19.33 -18.84
N ARG A 207 -21.52 19.53 -18.09
CA ARG A 207 -21.91 20.83 -17.55
C ARG A 207 -21.25 21.06 -16.19
N VAL A 208 -20.80 22.28 -15.94
CA VAL A 208 -20.15 22.70 -14.70
C VAL A 208 -21.15 23.42 -13.80
N GLY A 209 -21.30 22.93 -12.57
CA GLY A 209 -22.06 23.55 -11.49
C GLY A 209 -21.13 24.09 -10.40
N ILE A 210 -21.39 25.30 -9.90
CA ILE A 210 -20.77 25.85 -8.68
C ILE A 210 -21.89 26.05 -7.65
N GLY A 211 -21.76 25.43 -6.48
CA GLY A 211 -22.80 25.39 -5.45
C GLY A 211 -24.06 24.59 -5.84
N ILE A 212 -24.01 23.84 -6.95
CA ILE A 212 -25.13 23.07 -7.47
C ILE A 212 -24.65 21.75 -8.09
N THR A 213 -25.31 20.65 -7.73
CA THR A 213 -24.96 19.29 -8.17
C THR A 213 -25.59 18.91 -9.51
N SER A 214 -26.70 19.56 -9.89
CA SER A 214 -27.44 19.30 -11.14
C SER A 214 -27.47 20.54 -12.06
N PRO A 215 -26.35 20.89 -12.74
CA PRO A 215 -26.30 22.07 -13.60
C PRO A 215 -27.24 21.96 -14.83
N ALA A 216 -28.13 22.95 -14.98
CA ALA A 216 -29.13 22.99 -16.05
C ALA A 216 -28.61 23.58 -17.38
N ARG A 217 -27.43 24.18 -17.36
CA ARG A 217 -26.76 24.84 -18.50
C ARG A 217 -25.25 24.63 -18.39
N SER A 218 -24.48 24.94 -19.44
CA SER A 218 -23.04 24.63 -19.51
C SER A 218 -22.23 25.12 -18.31
N LEU A 219 -22.55 26.32 -17.79
CA LEU A 219 -22.04 26.83 -16.51
C LEU A 219 -23.23 27.30 -15.66
N HIS A 220 -23.48 26.66 -14.52
CA HIS A 220 -24.55 26.99 -13.59
C HIS A 220 -23.97 27.34 -12.23
N ILE A 221 -24.10 28.59 -11.80
CA ILE A 221 -23.64 29.04 -10.50
C ILE A 221 -24.87 29.28 -9.63
N LEU A 222 -24.98 28.57 -8.51
CA LEU A 222 -25.93 28.92 -7.47
C LEU A 222 -25.38 30.16 -6.77
N MET A 223 -26.07 31.29 -6.94
CA MET A 223 -25.74 32.48 -6.16
C MET A 223 -26.25 32.26 -4.74
N ASP A 224 -25.40 32.47 -3.75
CA ASP A 224 -25.89 32.66 -2.39
C ASP A 224 -26.70 33.96 -2.36
N SER A 225 -27.90 33.92 -1.79
CA SER A 225 -28.77 35.10 -1.67
C SER A 225 -28.30 36.08 -0.58
N SER A 226 -27.08 35.94 -0.06
CA SER A 226 -26.49 36.82 0.94
C SER A 226 -25.81 38.04 0.29
N THR A 227 -26.61 38.94 -0.28
CA THR A 227 -26.23 40.34 -0.53
C THR A 227 -27.32 41.28 -0.06
#